data_AF-A0A957GP15-F1
#
_entry.id   AF-A0A957GP15-F1
#
_cell.length_a   1.000
_cell.length_b   1.000
_cell.length_c   1.000
_cell.angle_alpha   90.00
_cell.angle_beta   90.00
_cell.angle_gamma   90.00
#
_symmetry.space_group_name_H-M   'P 1'
#
loop_
_entity.id
_entity.type
_entity.pdbx_description
1 polymer ?
#
loop_
_entity_poly.entity_id
_entity_poly.type
_entity_poly.pdbx_seq_one_letter_code
_entity_poly.pdbx_strand_id
1 'polypeptide(L)'
;MDIQHLVDRLEEVFNNSLRVPLSAYLLINEDQIFSIIDQMRVAVPEEVKRANRIEAEKERILAQAHEEANRIRELAKQEASELVRRDSVLMAAQQRSDNILERGRREAEGLRQDADAYVVEVLSRLEEDLLRYLSVVRNGLDKVSMEQQQTAVPQEVPTEQLVE
;
A
#
# COMPACT_ATOMS: atom_id res chain seq x y z
N MET A 1 31.10 -55.14 -10.39
CA MET A 1 30.49 -56.16 -9.52
C MET A 1 30.22 -55.47 -8.20
N ASP A 2 28.98 -55.52 -7.74
CA ASP A 2 28.62 -54.95 -6.44
C ASP A 2 29.14 -55.84 -5.32
N ILE A 3 29.45 -55.22 -4.18
CA ILE A 3 29.85 -55.92 -2.95
C ILE A 3 28.88 -57.08 -2.66
N GLN A 4 27.58 -56.85 -2.82
CA GLN A 4 26.54 -57.83 -2.58
C GLN A 4 26.76 -59.10 -3.41
N HIS A 5 27.06 -58.93 -4.69
CA HIS A 5 27.26 -60.03 -5.62
C HIS A 5 28.56 -60.83 -5.34
N LEU A 6 29.55 -60.20 -4.68
CA LEU A 6 30.77 -60.88 -4.22
C LEU A 6 30.53 -61.65 -2.91
N VAL A 7 29.69 -61.11 -2.03
CA VAL A 7 29.25 -61.79 -0.80
C VAL A 7 28.41 -63.02 -1.13
N ASP A 8 27.43 -62.88 -2.03
CA ASP A 8 26.57 -64.00 -2.47
C ASP A 8 27.41 -65.14 -3.08
N ARG A 9 28.43 -64.78 -3.87
CA ARG A 9 29.33 -65.74 -4.50
C ARG A 9 30.28 -66.41 -3.49
N LEU A 10 30.71 -65.69 -2.46
CA LEU A 10 31.49 -66.26 -1.36
C LEU A 10 30.63 -67.26 -0.58
N GLU A 11 29.38 -66.89 -0.28
CA GLU A 11 28.40 -67.75 0.39
C GLU A 11 28.11 -69.02 -0.42
N GLU A 12 27.99 -68.90 -1.74
CA GLU A 12 27.82 -70.04 -2.65
C GLU A 12 29.02 -71.02 -2.58
N VAL A 13 30.26 -70.50 -2.55
CA VAL A 13 31.46 -71.32 -2.41
C VAL A 13 31.49 -72.04 -1.05
N PHE A 14 31.05 -71.40 0.03
CA PHE A 14 30.94 -72.05 1.34
C PHE A 14 29.84 -73.11 1.35
N ASN A 15 28.66 -72.85 0.77
CA ASN A 15 27.55 -73.81 0.76
C ASN A 15 27.83 -75.06 -0.07
N ASN A 16 28.61 -74.93 -1.15
CA ASN A 16 28.98 -76.03 -2.04
C ASN A 16 30.24 -76.79 -1.60
N SER A 17 30.88 -76.38 -0.48
CA SER A 17 32.13 -76.98 -0.03
C SER A 17 31.94 -78.32 0.71
N LEU A 18 32.90 -79.23 0.53
CA LEU A 18 32.83 -80.58 1.11
C LEU A 18 33.23 -80.53 2.59
N ARG A 19 32.32 -80.93 3.48
CA ARG A 19 32.63 -81.06 4.90
C ARG A 19 33.47 -82.31 5.15
N VAL A 20 34.57 -82.16 5.89
CA VAL A 20 35.45 -83.28 6.23
C VAL A 20 34.84 -84.08 7.40
N PRO A 21 34.61 -85.41 7.26
CA PRO A 21 33.97 -86.24 8.29
C PRO A 21 34.73 -86.19 9.63
N LEU A 22 33.98 -86.20 10.73
CA LEU A 22 34.52 -86.13 12.11
C LEU A 22 35.36 -84.87 12.40
N SER A 23 35.23 -83.81 11.59
CA SER A 23 35.90 -82.54 11.82
C SER A 23 34.96 -81.33 11.59
N ALA A 24 35.38 -80.17 12.08
CA ALA A 24 34.69 -78.89 11.81
C ALA A 24 35.21 -78.18 10.54
N TYR A 25 36.10 -78.81 9.77
CA TYR A 25 36.74 -78.19 8.62
C TYR A 25 35.95 -78.43 7.32
N LEU A 26 35.95 -77.41 6.45
CA LEU A 26 35.41 -77.49 5.09
C LEU A 26 36.57 -77.49 4.09
N LEU A 27 36.50 -78.37 3.09
CA LEU A 27 37.44 -78.42 1.99
C LEU A 27 36.95 -77.48 0.89
N ILE A 28 37.73 -76.44 0.63
CA ILE A 28 37.37 -75.36 -0.30
C ILE A 28 38.44 -75.22 -1.38
N ASN A 29 38.03 -74.85 -2.58
CA ASN A 29 38.97 -74.49 -3.65
C ASN A 29 39.64 -73.15 -3.34
N GLU A 30 40.96 -73.20 -3.16
CA GLU A 30 41.79 -72.04 -2.81
C GLU A 30 41.70 -70.93 -3.87
N ASP A 31 41.86 -71.28 -5.15
CA ASP A 31 41.85 -70.32 -6.27
C ASP A 31 40.53 -69.53 -6.36
N GLN A 32 39.39 -70.19 -6.12
CA GLN A 32 38.07 -69.56 -6.15
C GLN A 32 37.91 -68.54 -5.02
N ILE A 33 38.33 -68.87 -3.79
CA ILE A 33 38.25 -67.92 -2.67
C ILE A 33 39.23 -66.76 -2.87
N PHE A 34 40.47 -67.01 -3.29
CA PHE A 34 41.42 -65.93 -3.54
C PHE A 34 40.94 -64.98 -4.64
N SER A 35 40.33 -65.50 -5.70
CA SER A 35 39.74 -64.66 -6.76
C SER A 35 38.62 -63.76 -6.24
N ILE A 36 37.76 -64.24 -5.34
CA ILE A 36 36.70 -63.44 -4.73
C ILE A 36 37.31 -62.38 -3.79
N ILE A 37 38.30 -62.75 -2.98
CA ILE A 37 39.00 -61.81 -2.08
C ILE A 37 39.68 -60.69 -2.88
N ASP A 38 40.37 -61.01 -3.98
CA ASP A 38 41.00 -60.01 -4.83
C ASP A 38 39.99 -59.06 -5.48
N GLN A 39 38.85 -59.59 -5.92
CA GLN A 39 37.75 -58.77 -6.42
C GLN A 39 37.17 -57.87 -5.30
N MET A 40 37.02 -58.37 -4.07
CA MET A 40 36.57 -57.57 -2.92
C MET A 40 37.57 -56.48 -2.56
N ARG A 41 38.89 -56.75 -2.64
CA ARG A 41 39.95 -55.74 -2.38
C ARG A 41 39.90 -54.56 -3.34
N VAL A 42 39.35 -54.75 -4.54
CA VAL A 42 39.16 -53.67 -5.52
C VAL A 42 37.78 -53.03 -5.39
N ALA A 43 36.72 -53.83 -5.30
CA ALA A 43 35.34 -53.34 -5.35
C ALA A 43 34.90 -52.65 -4.05
N VAL A 44 35.28 -53.18 -2.88
CA VAL A 44 34.83 -52.64 -1.58
C VAL A 44 35.29 -51.20 -1.36
N PRO A 45 36.59 -50.86 -1.55
CA PRO A 45 37.05 -49.49 -1.35
C PRO A 45 36.40 -48.49 -2.33
N GLU A 46 36.16 -48.89 -3.57
CA GLU A 46 35.52 -48.03 -4.57
C GLU A 46 34.04 -47.76 -4.23
N GLU A 47 33.33 -48.76 -3.73
CA GLU A 47 31.94 -48.58 -3.30
C GLU A 47 31.83 -47.70 -2.04
N VAL A 48 32.75 -47.87 -1.09
CA VAL A 48 32.84 -46.97 0.09
C VAL A 48 33.14 -45.53 -0.35
N LYS A 49 34.07 -45.32 -1.28
CA LYS A 49 34.34 -43.98 -1.84
C LYS A 49 33.11 -43.39 -2.52
N ARG A 50 32.35 -44.21 -3.26
CA ARG A 50 31.12 -43.78 -3.93
C ARG A 50 30.06 -43.36 -2.91
N ALA A 51 29.84 -44.17 -1.86
CA ALA A 51 28.93 -43.85 -0.76
C ALA A 51 29.30 -42.51 -0.09
N ASN A 52 30.58 -42.33 0.27
CA ASN A 52 31.07 -41.08 0.88
C ASN A 52 30.87 -39.86 -0.03
N ARG A 53 31.04 -40.02 -1.36
CA ARG A 53 30.77 -38.93 -2.32
C ARG A 53 29.29 -38.58 -2.37
N ILE A 54 28.40 -39.57 -2.34
CA ILE A 54 26.95 -39.34 -2.32
C ILE A 54 26.56 -38.62 -1.04
N GLU A 55 27.12 -39.01 0.10
CA GLU A 55 26.87 -38.36 1.39
C GLU A 55 27.34 -36.90 1.38
N ALA A 56 28.56 -36.63 0.93
CA ALA A 56 29.07 -35.26 0.80
C ALA A 56 28.22 -34.41 -0.17
N GLU A 57 27.77 -34.98 -1.29
CA GLU A 57 26.91 -34.26 -2.24
C GLU A 57 25.53 -33.97 -1.65
N LYS A 58 24.95 -34.92 -0.90
CA LYS A 58 23.70 -34.72 -0.17
C LYS A 58 23.83 -33.58 0.84
N GLU A 59 24.90 -33.56 1.63
CA GLU A 59 25.16 -32.46 2.57
C GLU A 59 25.29 -31.11 1.86
N ARG A 60 26.00 -31.07 0.72
CA ARG A 60 26.13 -29.87 -0.10
C ARG A 60 24.78 -29.38 -0.61
N ILE A 61 23.95 -30.26 -1.15
CA ILE A 61 22.61 -29.92 -1.65
C ILE A 61 21.72 -29.41 -0.50
N LEU A 62 21.77 -30.05 0.67
CA LEU A 62 21.01 -29.59 1.84
C LEU A 62 21.46 -28.21 2.31
N ALA A 63 22.77 -27.95 2.36
CA ALA A 63 23.29 -26.64 2.72
C ALA A 63 22.81 -25.56 1.72
N GLN A 64 22.90 -25.83 0.42
CA GLN A 64 22.40 -24.92 -0.62
C GLN A 64 20.89 -24.67 -0.53
N ALA A 65 20.10 -25.73 -0.28
CA ALA A 65 18.67 -25.60 -0.11
C ALA A 65 18.30 -24.76 1.13
N HIS A 66 19.04 -24.91 2.23
CA HIS A 66 18.85 -24.09 3.42
C HIS A 66 19.23 -22.63 3.19
N GLU A 67 20.33 -22.37 2.49
CA GLU A 67 20.75 -21.01 2.12
C GLU A 67 19.70 -20.33 1.23
N GLU A 68 19.24 -21.01 0.19
CA GLU A 68 18.22 -20.46 -0.72
C GLU A 68 16.87 -20.27 0.00
N ALA A 69 16.46 -21.21 0.86
CA ALA A 69 15.27 -21.04 1.68
C ALA A 69 15.37 -19.84 2.64
N ASN A 70 16.55 -19.57 3.19
CA ASN A 70 16.79 -18.38 4.01
C ASN A 70 16.72 -17.10 3.17
N ARG A 71 17.33 -17.12 1.98
CA ARG A 71 17.29 -16.01 1.03
C ARG A 71 15.86 -15.66 0.61
N ILE A 72 15.07 -16.67 0.22
CA ILE A 72 13.66 -16.49 -0.16
C ILE A 72 12.86 -15.92 1.01
N ARG A 73 13.06 -16.44 2.23
CA ARG A 73 12.37 -15.92 3.42
C ARG A 73 12.72 -14.47 3.70
N GLU A 74 13.98 -14.08 3.54
CA GLU A 74 14.41 -12.71 3.75
C GLU A 74 13.82 -11.76 2.70
N LEU A 75 13.85 -12.17 1.43
CA LEU A 75 13.24 -11.40 0.34
C LEU A 75 11.73 -11.20 0.57
N ALA A 76 11.01 -12.26 0.95
CA ALA A 76 9.58 -12.19 1.24
C ALA A 76 9.27 -11.26 2.42
N LYS A 77 10.09 -11.25 3.47
CA LYS A 77 9.95 -10.32 4.60
C LYS A 77 10.16 -8.86 4.16
N GLN A 78 11.17 -8.61 3.34
CA GLN A 78 11.44 -7.27 2.81
C GLN A 78 10.28 -6.78 1.95
N GLU A 79 9.77 -7.62 1.04
CA GLU A 79 8.62 -7.28 0.19
C GLU A 79 7.35 -7.03 1.03
N ALA A 80 7.08 -7.86 2.04
CA ALA A 80 5.95 -7.64 2.94
C ALA A 80 6.08 -6.31 3.71
N SER A 81 7.28 -5.98 4.20
CA SER A 81 7.54 -4.70 4.87
C SER A 81 7.34 -3.50 3.94
N GLU A 82 7.77 -3.62 2.68
CA GLU A 82 7.57 -2.61 1.65
C GLU A 82 6.09 -2.40 1.33
N LEU A 83 5.31 -3.48 1.22
CA LEU A 83 3.87 -3.42 0.98
C LEU A 83 3.14 -2.73 2.13
N VAL A 84 3.42 -3.10 3.39
CA VAL A 84 2.83 -2.44 4.56
C VAL A 84 3.20 -0.96 4.61
N ARG A 85 4.44 -0.60 4.24
CA ARG A 85 4.85 0.81 4.16
C ARG A 85 4.09 1.56 3.07
N ARG A 86 3.86 0.95 1.91
CA ARG A 86 3.06 1.57 0.84
C ARG A 86 1.61 1.76 1.28
N ASP A 87 1.04 0.78 1.95
CA ASP A 87 -0.35 0.84 2.44
C ASP A 87 -0.52 1.94 3.49
N SER A 88 0.41 2.07 4.45
CA SER A 88 0.36 3.15 5.44
C SER A 88 0.50 4.54 4.82
N VAL A 89 1.33 4.69 3.78
CA VAL A 89 1.43 5.94 3.01
C VAL A 89 0.14 6.24 2.25
N LEU A 90 -0.50 5.22 1.66
CA LEU A 90 -1.79 5.38 0.98
C LEU A 90 -2.90 5.80 1.96
N MET A 91 -3.00 5.14 3.12
CA MET A 91 -3.96 5.52 4.15
C MET A 91 -3.73 6.94 4.66
N ALA A 92 -2.48 7.34 4.89
CA ALA A 92 -2.14 8.70 5.31
C ALA A 92 -2.47 9.73 4.22
N ALA A 93 -2.22 9.42 2.95
CA ALA A 93 -2.56 10.27 1.82
C ALA A 93 -4.08 10.43 1.67
N GLN A 94 -4.84 9.35 1.81
CA GLN A 94 -6.31 9.38 1.78
C GLN A 94 -6.87 10.24 2.92
N GLN A 95 -6.41 10.02 4.15
CA GLN A 95 -6.83 10.81 5.31
C GLN A 95 -6.53 12.30 5.13
N ARG A 96 -5.37 12.63 4.54
CA ARG A 96 -4.99 14.01 4.21
C ARG A 96 -5.89 14.60 3.13
N SER A 97 -6.21 13.84 2.10
CA SER A 97 -7.14 14.24 1.03
C SER A 97 -8.52 14.57 1.61
N ASP A 98 -9.06 13.69 2.45
CA ASP A 98 -10.37 13.88 3.08
C ASP A 98 -10.39 15.13 3.97
N ASN A 99 -9.31 15.37 4.73
CA ASN A 99 -9.16 16.60 5.52
C ASN A 99 -9.11 17.87 4.65
N ILE A 100 -8.41 17.82 3.51
CA ILE A 100 -8.36 18.95 2.56
C ILE A 100 -9.75 19.21 1.98
N LEU A 101 -10.47 18.16 1.58
CA LEU A 101 -11.82 18.28 1.05
C LEU A 101 -12.80 18.84 2.08
N GLU A 102 -12.76 18.36 3.32
CA GLU A 102 -13.60 18.90 4.39
C GLU A 102 -13.27 20.37 4.69
N ARG A 103 -11.99 20.72 4.74
CA ARG A 103 -11.57 22.11 4.97
C ARG A 103 -12.05 23.02 3.83
N GLY A 104 -11.83 22.60 2.59
CA GLY A 104 -12.29 23.33 1.41
C GLY A 104 -13.81 23.51 1.37
N ARG A 105 -14.58 22.49 1.77
CA ARG A 105 -16.03 22.61 1.90
C ARG A 105 -16.44 23.62 2.96
N ARG A 106 -15.83 23.56 4.16
CA ARG A 106 -16.11 24.51 5.25
C ARG A 106 -15.76 25.94 4.86
N GLU A 107 -14.63 26.14 4.19
CA GLU A 107 -14.19 27.45 3.71
C GLU A 107 -15.12 28.00 2.62
N ALA A 108 -15.53 27.16 1.67
CA ALA A 108 -16.49 27.54 0.65
C ALA A 108 -17.86 27.90 1.23
N GLU A 109 -18.34 27.16 2.22
CA GLU A 109 -19.59 27.45 2.94
C GLU A 109 -19.48 28.80 3.67
N GLY A 110 -18.39 29.04 4.39
CA GLY A 110 -18.13 30.30 5.08
C GLY A 110 -18.06 31.48 4.12
N LEU A 111 -17.32 31.34 3.01
CA LEU A 111 -17.21 32.39 2.00
C LEU A 111 -18.57 32.73 1.38
N ARG A 112 -19.45 31.74 1.16
CA ARG A 112 -20.81 31.98 0.67
C ARG A 112 -21.63 32.78 1.69
N GLN A 113 -21.58 32.40 2.96
CA GLN A 113 -22.30 33.11 4.02
C GLN A 113 -21.80 34.55 4.17
N ASP A 114 -20.48 34.76 4.13
CA ASP A 114 -19.88 36.09 4.19
C ASP A 114 -20.28 36.95 2.98
N ALA A 115 -20.30 36.36 1.78
CA ALA A 115 -20.73 37.04 0.57
C ALA A 115 -22.22 37.42 0.62
N ASP A 116 -23.08 36.51 1.08
CA ASP A 116 -24.51 36.77 1.25
C ASP A 116 -24.74 37.89 2.28
N ALA A 117 -24.03 37.86 3.40
CA ALA A 117 -24.09 38.91 4.43
C ALA A 117 -23.64 40.27 3.88
N TYR A 118 -22.54 40.30 3.11
CA TYR A 118 -22.05 41.51 2.47
C TYR A 118 -23.05 42.08 1.46
N VAL A 119 -23.69 41.23 0.65
CA VAL A 119 -24.73 41.66 -0.31
C VAL A 119 -25.90 42.30 0.43
N VAL A 120 -26.36 41.70 1.53
CA VAL A 120 -27.43 42.28 2.36
C VAL A 120 -27.01 43.65 2.91
N GLU A 121 -25.80 43.76 3.48
CA GLU A 121 -25.29 45.03 4.01
C GLU A 121 -25.26 46.14 2.95
N VAL A 122 -24.72 45.84 1.76
CA VAL A 122 -24.63 46.79 0.65
C VAL A 122 -26.03 47.21 0.16
N LEU A 123 -26.94 46.25 -0.01
CA LEU A 123 -28.30 46.53 -0.45
C LEU A 123 -29.09 47.36 0.58
N SER A 124 -28.93 47.09 1.87
CA SER A 124 -29.57 47.88 2.94
C SER A 124 -29.05 49.32 2.97
N ARG A 125 -27.74 49.54 2.78
CA ARG A 125 -27.20 50.91 2.67
C ARG A 125 -27.74 51.64 1.44
N LEU A 126 -27.81 50.94 0.30
CA LEU A 126 -28.36 51.51 -0.92
C LEU A 126 -29.83 51.88 -0.75
N GLU A 127 -30.62 51.04 -0.08
CA GLU A 127 -32.02 51.35 0.25
C GLU A 127 -32.14 52.63 1.10
N GLU A 128 -31.32 52.75 2.15
CA GLU A 128 -31.32 53.91 3.04
C GLU A 128 -30.95 55.20 2.28
N ASP A 129 -29.94 55.15 1.41
CA ASP A 129 -29.55 56.27 0.55
C ASP A 129 -30.67 56.66 -0.43
N LEU A 130 -31.31 55.69 -1.07
CA LEU A 130 -32.42 55.93 -2.00
C LEU A 130 -33.62 56.57 -1.28
N LEU A 131 -33.97 56.12 -0.08
CA LEU A 131 -35.02 56.74 0.74
C LEU A 131 -34.68 58.20 1.09
N ARG A 132 -33.42 58.47 1.41
CA ARG A 132 -32.94 59.83 1.68
C ARG A 132 -33.07 60.72 0.44
N TYR A 133 -32.63 60.25 -0.73
CA TYR A 133 -32.77 60.99 -1.98
C TYR A 133 -34.24 61.21 -2.35
N LEU A 134 -35.09 60.20 -2.17
CA LEU A 134 -36.53 60.32 -2.41
C LEU A 134 -37.15 61.40 -1.50
N SER A 135 -36.74 61.47 -0.24
CA SER A 135 -37.19 62.52 0.69
C SER A 135 -36.75 63.91 0.22
N VAL A 136 -35.52 64.07 -0.27
CA VAL A 136 -35.02 65.35 -0.82
C VAL A 136 -35.85 65.76 -2.04
N VAL A 137 -36.13 64.83 -2.95
CA VAL A 137 -36.96 65.08 -4.14
C VAL A 137 -38.38 65.49 -3.74
N ARG A 138 -39.02 64.78 -2.80
CA ARG A 138 -40.36 65.13 -2.28
C ARG A 138 -40.39 66.52 -1.67
N ASN A 139 -39.44 66.83 -0.77
CA ASN A 139 -39.34 68.16 -0.16
C ASN A 139 -39.14 69.26 -1.23
N GLY A 140 -38.37 68.99 -2.28
CA GLY A 140 -38.18 69.90 -3.41
C GLY A 140 -39.47 70.14 -4.20
N LEU A 141 -40.23 69.08 -4.51
CA LEU A 141 -41.53 69.17 -5.20
C LEU A 141 -42.57 69.93 -4.36
N ASP A 142 -42.63 69.67 -3.06
CA ASP A 142 -43.56 70.35 -2.16
C ASP A 142 -43.26 71.86 -2.12
N LYS A 143 -41.97 72.23 -2.04
CA LYS A 143 -41.55 73.64 -2.06
C LYS A 143 -41.96 74.36 -3.35
N VAL A 144 -41.72 73.76 -4.51
CA VAL A 144 -42.11 74.35 -5.80
C VAL A 144 -43.63 74.48 -5.90
N SER A 145 -44.37 73.48 -5.41
CA SER A 145 -45.84 73.49 -5.39
C SER A 145 -46.42 74.58 -4.49
N MET A 146 -45.80 74.81 -3.32
CA MET A 146 -46.13 75.92 -2.43
C MET A 146 -45.82 77.30 -3.04
N GLU A 147 -44.67 77.43 -3.70
CA GLU A 147 -44.31 78.66 -4.42
C GLU A 147 -45.34 78.96 -5.53
N GLN A 148 -45.79 77.96 -6.30
CA GLN A 148 -46.83 78.13 -7.32
C GLN A 148 -48.20 78.57 -6.76
N GLN A 149 -48.58 78.12 -5.56
CA GLN A 149 -49.83 78.54 -4.91
C GLN A 149 -49.77 79.96 -4.36
N GLN A 150 -48.59 80.43 -3.92
CA GLN A 150 -48.42 81.80 -3.44
C GLN A 150 -48.45 82.83 -4.58
N THR A 151 -47.93 82.50 -5.77
CA THR A 151 -48.05 83.37 -6.96
C THR A 151 -49.47 83.45 -7.53
N ALA A 152 -50.38 82.57 -7.11
CA ALA A 152 -51.76 82.50 -7.59
C ALA A 152 -52.77 83.27 -6.71
N VAL A 153 -52.35 83.88 -5.59
CA VAL A 153 -53.25 84.72 -4.76
C VAL A 153 -53.39 86.10 -5.41
N PRO A 154 -54.58 86.51 -5.88
CA PRO A 154 -54.76 87.84 -6.46
C PRO A 154 -54.55 88.92 -5.40
N GLN A 155 -53.74 89.93 -5.71
CA GLN A 155 -53.71 91.17 -4.93
C GLN A 155 -55.08 91.85 -5.06
N GLU A 156 -55.94 91.72 -4.05
CA GLU A 156 -57.05 92.64 -3.88
C GLU A 156 -56.48 94.02 -3.55
N VAL A 157 -56.67 94.96 -4.46
CA VAL A 157 -56.24 96.36 -4.34
C VAL A 157 -57.43 97.15 -3.77
N PRO A 158 -57.37 97.70 -2.53
CA PRO A 158 -58.37 98.67 -2.10
C PRO A 158 -58.02 100.04 -2.65
N THR A 159 -58.98 100.52 -3.43
CA THR A 159 -59.08 101.78 -4.16
C THR A 159 -58.97 103.02 -3.28
N GLU A 160 -58.40 104.07 -3.87
CA GLU A 160 -58.39 105.47 -3.42
C GLU A 160 -59.66 105.92 -2.68
N GLN A 161 -59.50 106.64 -1.56
CA GLN A 161 -60.28 107.83 -1.18
C GLN A 161 -59.34 108.75 -0.35
N LEU A 162 -58.67 109.77 -0.91
CA LEU A 162 -59.14 111.12 -1.29
C LEU A 162 -59.77 111.93 -0.12
N VAL A 163 -59.10 113.06 0.21
CA VAL A 163 -59.58 114.28 0.91
C VAL A 163 -59.67 114.11 2.45
N GLU A 164 -59.18 114.99 3.33
CA GLU A 164 -58.81 116.42 3.34
C GLU A 164 -57.71 116.68 4.39
#